data_AF-A0A1Y5NYC6-F1
#
_entry.id   AF-A0A1Y5NYC6-F1
#
_cell.length_a   1.000
_cell.length_b   1.000
_cell.length_c   1.000
_cell.angle_alpha   90.00
_cell.angle_beta   90.00
_cell.angle_gamma   90.00
#
_symmetry.space_group_name_H-M   'P 1'
#
loop_
_entity.id
_entity.type
_entity.pdbx_description
1 polymer ?
#
loop_
_entity_poly.entity_id
_entity_poly.type
_entity_poly.pdbx_seq_one_letter_code
_entity_poly.pdbx_strand_id
1 'polypeptide(L)'
;MNAAAVARRWQFWAAFGVAILLIAGVVSYFASSSPDGLDSATLQGCQVVETGHGEQLTGNCIAQHATEHPMSVSPLADYTIFGHPATSGLAGIIGAVVVLAIAFGAFWLIARTRRAKG
;
A
#
# COMPACT_ATOMS: atom_id res chain seq x y z
N MET A 1 23.20 9.82 -29.67
CA MET A 1 21.89 9.42 -29.10
C MET A 1 20.93 10.60 -29.25
N ASN A 2 19.84 10.47 -29.99
CA ASN A 2 18.97 11.61 -30.34
C ASN A 2 18.27 12.19 -29.09
N ALA A 3 18.37 13.51 -28.87
CA ALA A 3 17.74 14.19 -27.75
C ALA A 3 16.22 13.92 -27.65
N ALA A 4 15.56 13.81 -28.81
CA ALA A 4 14.16 13.44 -28.91
C ALA A 4 13.85 12.02 -28.38
N ALA A 5 14.77 11.06 -28.55
CA ALA A 5 14.60 9.70 -28.04
C ALA A 5 14.80 9.63 -26.51
N VAL A 6 15.71 10.45 -25.97
CA VAL A 6 15.89 10.57 -24.51
C VAL A 6 14.67 11.24 -23.88
N ALA A 7 14.18 12.33 -24.47
CA ALA A 7 12.97 13.02 -24.02
C ALA A 7 11.75 12.09 -24.02
N ARG A 8 11.51 11.35 -25.11
CA ARG A 8 10.39 10.39 -25.20
C ARG A 8 10.46 9.27 -24.16
N ARG A 9 11.67 8.77 -23.84
CA ARG A 9 11.85 7.77 -22.78
C ARG A 9 11.61 8.35 -21.40
N TRP A 10 12.06 9.57 -21.13
CA TRP A 10 11.87 10.21 -19.84
C TRP A 10 10.41 10.60 -19.59
N GLN A 11 9.71 11.07 -20.63
CA GLN A 11 8.26 11.32 -20.59
C GLN A 11 7.45 10.08 -20.21
N PHE A 12 7.82 8.91 -20.74
CA PHE A 12 7.18 7.64 -20.37
C PHE A 12 7.31 7.34 -18.88
N TRP A 13 8.53 7.45 -18.33
CA TRP A 13 8.77 7.21 -16.90
C TRP A 13 8.06 8.25 -16.01
N ALA A 14 8.07 9.52 -16.42
CA ALA A 14 7.37 10.58 -15.70
C ALA A 14 5.86 10.35 -15.68
N ALA A 15 5.27 9.96 -16.81
CA ALA A 15 3.83 9.66 -16.90
C ALA A 15 3.43 8.50 -15.97
N PHE A 16 4.19 7.40 -15.97
CA PHE A 16 3.94 6.28 -15.06
C PHE A 16 4.19 6.66 -13.59
N GLY A 17 5.21 7.47 -13.30
CA GLY A 17 5.45 7.99 -11.95
C GLY A 17 4.26 8.81 -11.44
N VAL A 18 3.72 9.71 -12.26
CA VAL A 18 2.51 10.47 -11.93
C VAL A 18 1.30 9.56 -11.74
N ALA A 19 1.10 8.57 -12.64
CA ALA A 19 0.00 7.62 -12.51
C ALA A 19 0.07 6.84 -11.19
N ILE A 20 1.26 6.37 -10.78
CA ILE A 20 1.47 5.69 -9.49
C ILE A 20 1.08 6.61 -8.33
N LEU A 21 1.52 7.86 -8.33
CA LEU A 21 1.20 8.81 -7.25
C LEU A 21 -0.29 9.15 -7.19
N LEU A 22 -0.95 9.28 -8.34
CA LEU A 22 -2.39 9.52 -8.39
C LEU A 22 -3.18 8.31 -7.87
N ILE A 23 -2.77 7.09 -8.24
CA ILE A 23 -3.42 5.88 -7.76
C ILE A 23 -3.23 5.74 -6.24
N ALA A 24 -1.99 5.90 -5.76
CA ALA A 24 -1.66 5.74 -4.35
C ALA A 24 -2.27 6.83 -3.46
N GLY A 25 -2.30 8.08 -3.95
CA GLY A 25 -2.68 9.25 -3.16
C GLY A 25 -4.12 9.71 -3.34
N VAL A 26 -4.79 9.34 -4.42
CA VAL A 26 -6.15 9.83 -4.72
C VAL A 26 -7.12 8.67 -4.90
N VAL A 27 -6.80 7.74 -5.80
CA VAL A 27 -7.71 6.62 -6.11
C VAL A 27 -7.89 5.70 -4.90
N SER A 28 -6.88 5.60 -4.03
CA SER A 28 -6.93 4.82 -2.80
C SER A 28 -8.07 5.21 -1.84
N TYR A 29 -8.50 6.48 -1.82
CA TYR A 29 -9.65 6.91 -1.01
C TYR A 29 -10.99 6.34 -1.50
N PHE A 30 -11.05 5.91 -2.76
CA PHE A 30 -12.21 5.26 -3.35
C PHE A 30 -12.18 3.73 -3.20
N ALA A 31 -11.17 3.18 -2.51
CA ALA A 31 -11.14 1.76 -2.21
C ALA A 31 -12.33 1.40 -1.31
N SER A 32 -12.97 0.26 -1.60
CA SER A 32 -14.16 -0.19 -0.88
C SER A 32 -13.83 -0.60 0.55
N SER A 33 -14.67 -0.20 1.50
CA SER A 33 -14.60 -0.59 2.91
C SER A 33 -15.46 -1.82 3.23
N SER A 34 -16.12 -2.43 2.24
CA SER A 34 -16.79 -3.73 2.41
C SER A 34 -15.76 -4.83 2.65
N PRO A 35 -16.14 -5.92 3.36
CA PRO A 35 -15.21 -6.99 3.68
C PRO A 35 -14.52 -7.44 2.39
N ASP A 36 -13.19 -7.38 2.41
CA ASP A 36 -12.41 -7.84 1.29
C ASP A 36 -12.59 -9.36 1.11
N GLY A 37 -12.00 -9.93 0.07
CA GLY A 37 -12.13 -11.37 -0.16
C GLY A 37 -11.63 -12.23 1.02
N LEU A 38 -10.69 -11.70 1.80
CA LEU A 38 -10.13 -12.39 2.96
C LEU A 38 -11.06 -12.28 4.17
N ASP A 39 -11.56 -11.09 4.48
CA ASP A 39 -12.52 -10.84 5.54
C ASP A 39 -13.81 -11.61 5.30
N SER A 40 -14.32 -11.61 4.06
CA SER A 40 -15.50 -12.41 3.71
C SER A 40 -15.30 -13.91 3.95
N ALA A 41 -14.08 -14.43 3.75
CA ALA A 41 -13.76 -15.83 3.99
C ALA A 41 -13.58 -16.11 5.50
N THR A 42 -12.93 -15.22 6.24
CA THR A 42 -12.65 -15.39 7.67
C THR A 42 -13.88 -15.19 8.55
N LEU A 43 -14.87 -14.42 8.09
CA LEU A 43 -16.16 -14.17 8.75
C LEU A 43 -17.20 -15.27 8.47
N GLN A 44 -16.93 -16.25 7.61
CA GLN A 44 -17.87 -17.34 7.37
C GLN A 44 -18.17 -18.12 8.66
N GLY A 45 -19.45 -18.17 9.05
CA GLY A 45 -19.89 -18.77 10.32
C GLY A 45 -20.06 -17.79 11.47
N CYS A 46 -19.82 -16.49 11.24
CA CYS A 46 -20.10 -15.41 12.16
C CYS A 46 -21.15 -14.43 11.62
N GLN A 47 -21.85 -13.78 12.54
CA GLN A 47 -22.60 -12.56 12.30
C GLN A 47 -21.86 -11.37 12.92
N VAL A 48 -21.75 -10.28 12.16
CA VAL A 48 -21.27 -8.98 12.66
C VAL A 48 -22.47 -8.26 13.27
N VAL A 49 -22.39 -7.96 14.56
CA VAL A 49 -23.42 -7.24 15.31
C VAL A 49 -22.85 -5.91 15.78
N GLU A 50 -23.49 -4.81 15.40
CA GLU A 50 -23.12 -3.48 15.85
C GLU A 50 -23.53 -3.30 17.33
N THR A 51 -22.58 -3.01 18.21
CA THR A 51 -22.84 -2.75 19.63
C THR A 51 -22.42 -1.32 20.00
N GLY A 52 -22.81 -0.86 21.19
CA GLY A 52 -22.36 0.46 21.70
C GLY A 52 -20.84 0.58 21.94
N HIS A 53 -20.08 -0.50 21.75
CA HIS A 53 -18.61 -0.53 21.86
C HIS A 53 -17.93 -0.89 20.53
N GLY A 54 -18.67 -0.88 19.42
CA GLY A 54 -18.19 -1.23 18.08
C GLY A 54 -18.76 -2.55 17.56
N GLU A 55 -18.21 -3.02 16.44
CA GLU A 55 -18.59 -4.29 15.82
C GLU A 55 -18.17 -5.48 16.69
N GLN A 56 -19.10 -6.41 16.93
CA GLN A 56 -18.87 -7.62 17.70
C GLN A 56 -19.27 -8.86 16.89
N LEU A 57 -18.38 -9.84 16.85
CA LEU A 57 -18.60 -11.09 16.12
C LEU A 57 -19.32 -12.11 17.00
N THR A 58 -20.44 -12.65 16.52
CA THR A 58 -21.20 -13.72 17.19
C THR A 58 -21.25 -14.97 16.29
N GLY A 59 -20.85 -16.15 16.78
CA GLY A 59 -20.90 -17.40 16.01
C GLY A 59 -19.67 -18.27 16.25
N ASN A 60 -19.20 -19.00 15.24
CA ASN A 60 -17.91 -19.69 15.24
C ASN A 60 -17.22 -19.49 13.89
N CYS A 61 -16.15 -18.67 13.85
CA CYS A 61 -15.40 -18.36 12.64
C CYS A 61 -13.95 -18.00 12.97
N ILE A 62 -13.10 -17.95 11.93
CA ILE A 62 -11.66 -17.70 12.06
C ILE A 62 -11.39 -16.30 12.64
N ALA A 63 -12.19 -15.30 12.24
CA ALA A 63 -12.01 -13.91 12.65
C ALA A 63 -12.13 -13.69 14.17
N GLN A 64 -12.81 -14.57 14.93
CA GLN A 64 -12.88 -14.46 16.40
C GLN A 64 -11.55 -14.65 17.11
N HIS A 65 -10.59 -15.26 16.43
CA HIS A 65 -9.24 -15.47 16.95
C HIS A 65 -8.25 -14.42 16.45
N ALA A 66 -8.73 -13.34 15.81
CA ALA A 66 -7.90 -12.20 15.51
C ALA A 66 -7.34 -11.62 16.83
N THR A 67 -6.02 -11.41 16.86
CA THR A 67 -5.34 -10.85 18.02
C THR A 67 -4.47 -9.68 17.58
N GLU A 68 -4.24 -8.75 18.51
CA GLU A 68 -3.38 -7.61 18.28
C GLU A 68 -1.96 -8.04 17.95
N HIS A 69 -1.57 -7.80 16.71
CA HIS A 69 -0.20 -7.94 16.24
C HIS A 69 0.71 -6.81 16.75
N PRO A 70 2.02 -7.03 16.94
CA PRO A 70 2.95 -6.04 17.49
C PRO A 70 3.15 -4.81 16.58
N MET A 71 2.73 -4.89 15.31
CA MET A 71 2.78 -3.77 14.36
C MET A 71 1.53 -2.90 14.40
N SER A 72 0.50 -3.26 15.19
CA SER A 72 -0.69 -2.42 15.43
C SER A 72 -0.34 -1.04 16.00
N VAL A 73 0.76 -0.95 16.77
CA VAL A 73 1.23 0.31 17.37
C VAL A 73 2.15 1.12 16.44
N SER A 74 2.36 0.67 15.21
CA SER A 74 3.19 1.36 14.23
C SER A 74 2.54 2.69 13.83
N PRO A 75 3.32 3.77 13.58
CA PRO A 75 2.78 5.03 13.08
C PRO A 75 2.17 4.93 11.68
N LEU A 76 2.35 3.80 10.98
CA LEU A 76 1.78 3.50 9.67
C LEU A 76 0.72 2.37 9.71
N ALA A 77 0.27 1.97 10.92
CA ALA A 77 -0.77 0.97 11.09
C ALA A 77 -2.08 1.40 10.42
N ASP A 78 -2.84 0.40 9.94
CA ASP A 78 -4.11 0.60 9.23
C ASP A 78 -4.01 1.52 8.02
N TYR A 79 -2.81 1.59 7.43
CA TYR A 79 -2.48 2.52 6.35
C TYR A 79 -2.70 3.99 6.72
N THR A 80 -2.71 4.36 8.01
CA THR A 80 -2.87 5.74 8.47
C THR A 80 -1.54 6.31 8.96
N ILE A 81 -1.42 7.63 9.05
CA ILE A 81 -0.30 8.31 9.67
C ILE A 81 -0.70 8.70 11.10
N PHE A 82 -0.08 8.06 12.09
CA PHE A 82 -0.35 8.24 13.52
C PHE A 82 -1.86 8.09 13.86
N GLY A 83 -2.57 7.17 13.21
CA GLY A 83 -4.00 6.92 13.47
C GLY A 83 -4.97 7.93 12.86
N HIS A 84 -4.52 8.83 11.98
CA HIS A 84 -5.41 9.80 11.34
C HIS A 84 -6.10 9.17 10.11
N PRO A 85 -7.43 8.93 10.13
CA PRO A 85 -8.12 8.17 9.08
C PRO A 85 -8.06 8.85 7.70
N ALA A 86 -7.94 10.18 7.66
CA ALA A 86 -7.86 10.96 6.42
C ALA A 86 -6.47 10.94 5.73
N THR A 87 -5.53 10.12 6.21
CA THR A 87 -4.13 10.15 5.73
C THR A 87 -3.72 8.89 4.94
N SER A 88 -4.68 8.03 4.59
CA SER A 88 -4.39 6.78 3.88
C SER A 88 -3.74 6.95 2.52
N GLY A 89 -4.11 8.00 1.77
CA GLY A 89 -3.44 8.35 0.54
C GLY A 89 -1.97 8.76 0.74
N LEU A 90 -1.65 9.47 1.82
CA LEU A 90 -0.25 9.84 2.13
C LEU A 90 0.58 8.61 2.50
N ALA A 91 0.04 7.69 3.29
CA ALA A 91 0.72 6.43 3.61
C ALA A 91 1.04 5.63 2.33
N GLY A 92 0.09 5.59 1.38
CA GLY A 92 0.29 5.00 0.06
C GLY A 92 1.42 5.66 -0.74
N ILE A 93 1.46 7.00 -0.78
CA ILE A 93 2.53 7.75 -1.45
C ILE A 93 3.90 7.45 -0.83
N ILE A 94 4.00 7.44 0.50
CA ILE A 94 5.25 7.14 1.21
C ILE A 94 5.73 5.74 0.83
N GLY A 95 4.84 4.74 0.86
CA GLY A 95 5.15 3.37 0.45
C GLY A 95 5.67 3.30 -0.99
N ALA A 96 5.00 3.96 -1.93
CA ALA A 96 5.40 3.99 -3.34
C ALA A 96 6.80 4.61 -3.54
N VAL A 97 7.08 5.74 -2.87
CA VAL A 97 8.39 6.42 -2.94
C VAL A 97 9.49 5.53 -2.35
N VAL A 98 9.24 4.89 -1.22
CA VAL A 98 10.21 3.98 -0.58
C VAL A 98 10.56 2.81 -1.50
N VAL A 99 9.56 2.16 -2.09
CA VAL A 99 9.78 1.04 -3.03
C VAL A 99 10.56 1.49 -4.26
N LEU A 100 10.21 2.64 -4.84
CA LEU A 100 10.94 3.20 -5.99
C LEU A 100 12.40 3.50 -5.64
N ALA A 101 12.66 4.08 -4.47
CA ALA A 101 14.01 4.38 -4.01
C ALA A 101 14.85 3.10 -3.82
N ILE A 102 14.27 2.08 -3.17
CA ILE A 102 14.93 0.79 -2.95
C ILE A 102 15.22 0.10 -4.28
N ALA A 103 14.22 -0.02 -5.15
CA ALA A 103 14.37 -0.68 -6.44
C ALA A 103 15.41 0.04 -7.31
N PHE A 104 15.29 1.37 -7.44
CA PHE A 104 16.24 2.18 -8.20
C PHE A 104 17.66 2.05 -7.65
N GLY A 105 17.84 2.14 -6.33
CA GLY A 105 19.14 1.97 -5.68
C GLY A 105 19.76 0.60 -5.93
N ALA A 106 18.97 -0.47 -5.79
CA ALA A 106 19.43 -1.84 -6.04
C ALA A 106 19.85 -2.04 -7.51
N PHE A 107 19.01 -1.63 -8.47
CA PHE A 107 19.35 -1.73 -9.89
C PHE A 107 20.55 -0.87 -10.27
N TRP A 108 20.68 0.32 -9.68
CA TRP A 108 21.82 1.21 -9.93
C TRP A 108 23.13 0.59 -9.43
N LEU A 109 23.15 0.00 -8.23
CA LEU A 109 24.32 -0.72 -7.70
C LEU A 109 24.70 -1.92 -8.60
N ILE A 110 23.72 -2.71 -9.04
CA ILE A 110 23.95 -3.83 -9.95
C ILE A 110 24.49 -3.34 -11.31
N ALA A 111 23.95 -2.26 -11.86
CA ALA A 111 24.40 -1.70 -13.13
C ALA A 111 25.83 -1.13 -13.03
N ARG A 112 26.17 -0.49 -11.90
CA ARG A 112 27.50 0.05 -11.62
C ARG A 112 28.56 -1.04 -11.57
N THR A 113 28.29 -2.15 -10.90
CA THR A 113 29.26 -3.26 -10.79
C THR A 113 29.55 -3.95 -12.12
N ARG A 114 28.59 -4.00 -13.05
CA ARG A 114 28.83 -4.55 -14.40
C ARG A 114 29.74 -3.66 -15.24
N ARG A 115 29.62 -2.33 -15.12
CA ARG A 115 30.48 -1.37 -15.83
C ARG A 115 31.93 -1.32 -15.33
N ALA A 116 32.18 -1.75 -14.09
CA ALA A 116 33.52 -1.80 -13.53
C ALA A 116 34.29 -3.09 -13.88
N LYS A 117 33.60 -4.11 -14.41
CA LYS A 117 34.18 -5.41 -14.81
C LYS A 117 34.33 -5.58 -16.33
N GLY A 118 33.85 -4.63 -17.13
CA GLY A 118 34.04 -4.57 -18.58
C GLY A 118 34.86 -3.35 -18.95
#